data_AF-A0A317I6V7-F1
#
_entry.id   AF-A0A317I6V7-F1
#
_cell.length_a   1.000
_cell.length_b   1.000
_cell.length_c   1.000
_cell.angle_alpha   90.00
_cell.angle_beta   90.00
_cell.angle_gamma   90.00
#
_symmetry.space_group_name_H-M   'P 1'
#
loop_
_entity.id
_entity.type
_entity.pdbx_description
1 polymer ?
#
loop_
_entity_poly.entity_id
_entity_poly.type
_entity_poly.pdbx_seq_one_letter_code
_entity_poly.pdbx_strand_id
1 'polypeptide(L)'
;MAKKPLKFLVHVSLLLIAISLPPVAFAQRNTPPSGINEHSTIQEILEYLNRTSFPYARIGLRVAVAKSVDSWNPNVDNRYPDEFLVFSAGFRLASALDDCHLVLRNENITVYDAEDRDIKPIDLKGLTESSPPYVAEFGTWLETVSHNGGKAPFLQSKNPARADVLGPWELKFQSRGFFVRSIFGVKIPALKQGFFGKDFETSDTVRFGFDDRAAAERFNSGFRRLIKLCQPRSTKPRWK
;
A
#
# COMPACT_ATOMS: atom_id res chain seq x y z
N MET A 1 19.14 25.58 61.65
CA MET A 1 18.22 24.63 61.00
C MET A 1 17.69 25.26 59.71
N ALA A 2 18.24 24.89 58.56
CA ALA A 2 17.84 25.45 57.26
C ALA A 2 16.84 24.51 56.57
N LYS A 3 15.59 24.96 56.42
CA LYS A 3 14.55 24.25 55.66
C LYS A 3 14.89 24.33 54.17
N LYS A 4 15.39 23.24 53.58
CA LYS A 4 15.55 23.12 52.12
C LYS A 4 14.16 23.11 51.46
N PRO A 5 13.92 23.86 50.37
CA PRO A 5 12.60 24.01 49.81
C PRO A 5 12.17 22.75 49.04
N LEU A 6 11.06 22.15 49.49
CA LEU A 6 10.35 21.00 48.93
C LEU A 6 10.08 21.08 47.41
N LYS A 7 10.14 22.28 46.83
CA LYS A 7 9.90 22.55 45.40
C LYS A 7 10.96 21.92 44.49
N PHE A 8 12.20 21.71 44.96
CA PHE A 8 13.28 21.17 44.12
C PHE A 8 13.13 19.66 43.86
N LEU A 9 12.55 18.92 44.81
CA LEU A 9 12.36 17.47 44.69
C LEU A 9 11.26 17.10 43.67
N VAL A 10 10.19 17.90 43.59
CA VAL A 10 9.07 17.66 42.65
C VAL A 10 9.50 17.84 41.18
N HIS A 11 10.42 18.77 40.91
CA HIS A 11 10.89 19.02 39.54
C HIS A 11 11.83 17.93 39.04
N VAL A 12 12.65 17.35 39.93
CA VAL A 12 13.55 16.22 39.58
C VAL A 12 12.76 14.93 39.34
N SER A 13 11.66 14.71 40.08
CA SER A 13 10.78 13.54 39.85
C SER A 13 9.98 13.62 38.54
N LEU A 14 9.56 14.81 38.10
CA LEU A 14 8.88 14.99 36.81
C LEU A 14 9.83 14.85 35.60
N LEU A 15 11.11 15.21 35.75
CA LEU A 15 12.11 15.06 34.70
C LEU A 15 12.52 13.58 34.49
N LEU A 16 12.47 12.74 35.53
CA LEU A 16 12.82 11.32 35.45
C LEU A 16 11.72 10.43 34.84
N ILE A 17 10.45 10.86 34.89
CA ILE A 17 9.34 10.13 34.23
C ILE A 17 9.32 10.39 32.72
N ALA A 18 9.90 11.50 32.25
CA ALA A 18 9.99 11.81 30.82
C ALA A 18 11.08 11.03 30.05
N ILE A 19 11.97 10.29 30.75
CA ILE A 19 13.16 9.64 30.15
C ILE A 19 12.97 8.11 29.93
N SER A 20 11.88 7.49 30.40
CA SER A 20 11.79 6.03 30.48
C SER A 20 10.93 5.33 29.41
N LEU A 21 10.52 6.01 28.34
CA LEU A 21 10.00 5.31 27.16
C LEU A 21 10.78 5.75 25.94
N PRO A 22 11.74 4.93 25.44
CA PRO A 22 12.21 5.13 24.08
C PRO A 22 10.98 5.08 23.17
N PRO A 23 10.83 5.99 22.19
CA PRO A 23 9.92 5.73 21.09
C PRO A 23 10.44 4.45 20.46
N VAL A 24 9.82 3.32 20.78
CA VAL A 24 10.19 2.05 20.20
C VAL A 24 9.86 2.19 18.73
N ALA A 25 10.88 2.51 17.95
CA ALA A 25 10.86 2.45 16.51
C ALA A 25 10.73 0.97 16.13
N PHE A 26 9.53 0.40 16.31
CA PHE A 26 9.17 -0.96 15.92
C PHE A 26 9.32 -1.18 14.41
N ALA A 27 9.39 -0.09 13.63
CA ALA A 27 9.41 -0.11 12.17
C ALA A 27 10.72 -0.60 11.52
N GLN A 28 11.75 -0.99 12.28
CA GLN A 28 13.02 -1.49 11.72
C GLN A 28 13.44 -2.88 12.20
N ARG A 29 12.70 -3.51 13.11
CA ARG A 29 13.01 -4.90 13.47
C ARG A 29 12.34 -5.82 12.45
N ASN A 30 13.13 -6.64 11.77
CA ASN A 30 12.66 -7.77 10.95
C ASN A 30 11.93 -8.85 11.80
N THR A 31 11.50 -8.51 13.02
CA THR A 31 10.83 -9.45 13.91
C THR A 31 9.44 -9.72 13.35
N PRO A 32 9.06 -11.00 13.16
CA PRO A 32 7.73 -11.37 12.76
C PRO A 32 6.68 -10.83 13.75
N PRO A 33 5.51 -10.37 13.28
CA PRO A 33 4.41 -10.04 14.17
C PRO A 33 3.88 -11.32 14.84
N SER A 34 3.20 -11.15 15.97
CA SER A 34 2.55 -12.26 16.68
C SER A 34 1.64 -13.05 15.74
N GLY A 35 1.89 -14.35 15.59
CA GLY A 35 1.11 -15.25 14.72
C GLY A 35 1.85 -15.77 13.49
N ILE A 36 3.01 -15.19 13.15
CA ILE A 36 3.96 -15.76 12.18
C ILE A 36 5.37 -15.73 12.79
N ASN A 37 6.28 -16.59 12.33
CA ASN A 37 7.65 -16.70 12.87
C ASN A 37 8.69 -16.87 11.76
N GLU A 38 9.98 -17.03 12.13
CA GLU A 38 11.11 -17.17 11.21
C GLU A 38 11.10 -18.39 10.29
N HIS A 39 10.22 -19.35 10.54
CA HIS A 39 10.03 -20.55 9.75
C HIS A 39 8.65 -20.61 9.08
N SER A 40 7.83 -19.56 9.21
CA SER A 40 6.50 -19.58 8.62
C SER A 40 6.52 -19.73 7.11
N THR A 41 5.61 -20.57 6.62
CA THR A 41 5.43 -20.87 5.19
C THR A 41 4.73 -19.72 4.46
N ILE A 42 4.74 -19.77 3.11
CA ILE A 42 3.97 -18.83 2.28
C ILE A 42 2.49 -18.84 2.67
N GLN A 43 1.92 -20.05 2.82
CA GLN A 43 0.55 -20.26 3.25
C GLN A 43 0.25 -19.61 4.60
N GLU A 44 1.04 -19.88 5.63
CA GLU A 44 0.81 -19.31 6.96
C GLU A 44 0.85 -17.77 6.95
N ILE A 45 1.75 -17.19 6.15
CA ILE A 45 1.87 -15.73 6.03
C ILE A 45 0.69 -15.16 5.26
N LEU A 46 0.24 -15.81 4.18
CA LEU A 46 -0.92 -15.39 3.41
C LEU A 46 -2.22 -15.49 4.23
N GLU A 47 -2.43 -16.59 4.96
CA GLU A 47 -3.56 -16.74 5.87
C GLU A 47 -3.55 -15.66 6.97
N TYR A 48 -2.38 -15.40 7.56
CA TYR A 48 -2.19 -14.33 8.52
C TYR A 48 -2.60 -12.97 7.93
N LEU A 49 -2.03 -12.59 6.78
CA LEU A 49 -2.32 -11.30 6.12
C LEU A 49 -3.78 -11.18 5.70
N ASN A 50 -4.40 -12.26 5.22
CA ASN A 50 -5.80 -12.30 4.83
C ASN A 50 -6.75 -12.06 6.01
N ARG A 51 -6.36 -12.49 7.21
CA ARG A 51 -7.14 -12.25 8.42
C ARG A 51 -6.88 -10.87 9.03
N THR A 52 -5.62 -10.43 9.06
CA THR A 52 -5.23 -9.27 9.88
C THR A 52 -5.03 -7.98 9.11
N SER A 53 -4.87 -8.04 7.79
CA SER A 53 -4.31 -6.92 7.02
C SER A 53 -5.05 -6.63 5.71
N PHE A 54 -5.16 -7.59 4.78
CA PHE A 54 -5.76 -7.34 3.46
C PHE A 54 -7.16 -6.71 3.51
N PRO A 55 -8.09 -7.15 4.40
CA PRO A 55 -9.43 -6.58 4.45
C PRO A 55 -9.45 -5.10 4.87
N TYR A 56 -8.41 -4.64 5.56
CA TYR A 56 -8.31 -3.28 6.10
C TYR A 56 -7.42 -2.36 5.24
N ALA A 57 -6.72 -2.93 4.26
CA ALA A 57 -5.82 -2.18 3.40
C ALA A 57 -6.60 -1.45 2.31
N ARG A 58 -6.33 -0.15 2.16
CA ARG A 58 -6.67 0.62 0.96
C ARG A 58 -5.54 0.46 -0.05
N ILE A 59 -5.87 0.15 -1.30
CA ILE A 59 -4.85 -0.07 -2.33
C ILE A 59 -4.79 1.18 -3.21
N GLY A 60 -3.61 1.79 -3.34
CA GLY A 60 -3.40 2.95 -4.21
C GLY A 60 -2.51 2.61 -5.39
N LEU A 61 -2.90 3.06 -6.58
CA LEU A 61 -2.20 2.84 -7.84
C LEU A 61 -1.89 4.18 -8.49
N ARG A 62 -0.61 4.41 -8.81
CA ARG A 62 -0.21 5.52 -9.67
C ARG A 62 -0.12 5.05 -11.12
N VAL A 63 -0.90 5.66 -12.00
CA VAL A 63 -0.94 5.32 -13.43
C VAL A 63 -0.39 6.50 -14.21
N ALA A 64 0.66 6.28 -14.99
CA ALA A 64 1.11 7.26 -15.97
C ALA A 64 0.13 7.26 -17.15
N VAL A 65 -0.54 8.38 -17.40
CA VAL A 65 -1.49 8.50 -18.52
C VAL A 65 -0.78 9.13 -19.72
N ALA A 66 -0.80 8.46 -20.86
CA ALA A 66 -0.33 9.03 -22.11
C ALA A 66 -1.16 10.27 -22.48
N LYS A 67 -0.55 11.46 -22.58
CA LYS A 67 -1.22 12.66 -23.10
C LYS A 67 -1.58 12.42 -24.57
N SER A 68 -2.82 12.72 -24.95
CA SER A 68 -3.21 12.67 -26.37
C SER A 68 -2.37 13.63 -27.20
N VAL A 69 -1.82 13.14 -28.32
CA VAL A 69 -0.94 13.87 -29.25
C VAL A 69 -1.52 15.22 -29.68
N ASP A 70 -2.85 15.35 -29.71
CA ASP A 70 -3.56 16.57 -30.08
C ASP A 70 -3.48 17.71 -29.05
N SER A 71 -2.87 17.47 -27.87
CA SER A 71 -2.72 18.45 -26.79
C SER A 71 -1.26 18.82 -26.50
N TRP A 72 -0.33 18.48 -27.41
CA TRP A 72 1.09 18.79 -27.27
C TRP A 72 1.33 20.30 -27.31
N ASN A 73 1.18 20.95 -26.16
CA ASN A 73 1.67 22.30 -25.92
C ASN A 73 3.12 22.18 -25.42
N PRO A 74 4.13 22.56 -26.22
CA PRO A 74 5.53 22.47 -25.83
C PRO A 74 5.91 23.37 -24.63
N ASN A 75 4.99 24.25 -24.19
CA ASN A 75 5.18 25.09 -23.00
C ASN A 75 4.57 24.48 -21.71
N VAL A 76 3.94 23.31 -21.77
CA VAL A 76 3.40 22.60 -20.60
C VAL A 76 4.32 21.43 -20.29
N ASP A 77 4.84 21.38 -19.06
CA ASP A 77 5.74 20.34 -18.53
C ASP A 77 5.45 18.96 -19.17
N ASN A 78 6.46 18.39 -19.85
CA ASN A 78 6.40 17.15 -20.63
C ASN A 78 6.15 15.89 -19.78
N ARG A 79 5.71 16.05 -18.54
CA ARG A 79 5.33 14.94 -17.68
C ARG A 79 3.96 14.43 -18.12
N TYR A 80 3.89 13.12 -18.28
CA TYR A 80 2.62 12.40 -18.31
C TYR A 80 1.80 12.78 -17.06
N PRO A 81 0.50 13.10 -17.17
CA PRO A 81 -0.34 13.24 -16.01
C PRO A 81 -0.36 11.89 -15.27
N ASP A 82 0.13 11.89 -14.05
CA ASP A 82 0.05 10.75 -13.14
C ASP A 82 -1.34 10.80 -12.50
N GLU A 83 -2.22 9.86 -12.84
CA GLU A 83 -3.46 9.65 -12.08
C GLU A 83 -3.16 8.80 -10.85
N PHE A 84 -3.74 9.16 -9.70
CA PHE A 84 -3.59 8.39 -8.48
C PHE A 84 -4.94 7.82 -8.04
N LEU A 85 -5.18 6.56 -8.39
CA LEU A 85 -6.42 5.86 -8.06
C LEU A 85 -6.29 5.17 -6.72
N VAL A 86 -7.30 5.31 -5.86
CA VAL A 86 -7.34 4.64 -4.57
C VAL A 86 -8.60 3.82 -4.43
N PHE A 87 -8.40 2.57 -4.07
CA PHE A 87 -9.43 1.56 -3.89
C PHE A 87 -9.73 1.45 -2.39
N SER A 88 -11.00 1.52 -2.03
CA SER A 88 -11.46 1.35 -0.65
C SER A 88 -11.03 0.00 -0.08
N ALA A 89 -10.99 -0.09 1.26
CA ALA A 89 -10.73 -1.32 1.98
C ALA A 89 -11.79 -2.41 1.68
N GLY A 90 -11.48 -3.66 2.02
CA GLY A 90 -12.35 -4.84 1.81
C GLY A 90 -11.72 -5.97 1.00
N PHE A 91 -10.47 -5.82 0.56
CA PHE A 91 -9.78 -6.84 -0.24
C PHE A 91 -9.55 -8.14 0.55
N ARG A 92 -9.79 -9.28 -0.09
CA ARG A 92 -9.53 -10.62 0.45
C ARG A 92 -8.70 -11.44 -0.52
N LEU A 93 -7.97 -12.40 0.02
CA LEU A 93 -7.15 -13.31 -0.78
C LEU A 93 -8.04 -14.16 -1.71
N ALA A 94 -7.71 -14.15 -2.99
CA ALA A 94 -8.36 -14.90 -4.05
C ALA A 94 -7.41 -15.88 -4.77
N SER A 95 -6.09 -15.70 -4.63
CA SER A 95 -5.10 -16.68 -5.11
C SER A 95 -4.99 -17.89 -4.18
N ALA A 96 -4.40 -18.97 -4.68
CA ALA A 96 -4.03 -20.12 -3.85
C ALA A 96 -3.01 -19.74 -2.77
N LEU A 97 -3.00 -20.49 -1.66
CA LEU A 97 -2.21 -20.16 -0.47
C LEU A 97 -0.72 -20.47 -0.61
N ASP A 98 -0.31 -21.22 -1.62
CA ASP A 98 1.06 -21.62 -1.90
C ASP A 98 1.66 -20.92 -3.12
N ASP A 99 0.92 -19.98 -3.73
CA ASP A 99 1.32 -19.29 -4.95
C ASP A 99 2.09 -17.99 -4.65
N CYS A 100 3.14 -17.74 -5.44
CA CYS A 100 3.85 -16.46 -5.46
C CYS A 100 3.17 -15.41 -6.35
N HIS A 101 2.09 -15.78 -7.01
CA HIS A 101 1.12 -14.87 -7.60
C HIS A 101 0.04 -14.51 -6.57
N LEU A 102 0.11 -13.29 -6.05
CA LEU A 102 -0.88 -12.76 -5.12
C LEU A 102 -2.05 -12.16 -5.91
N VAL A 103 -3.27 -12.66 -5.66
CA VAL A 103 -4.50 -12.04 -6.14
C VAL A 103 -5.38 -11.68 -4.94
N LEU A 104 -5.77 -10.41 -4.87
CA LEU A 104 -6.71 -9.88 -3.90
C LEU A 104 -7.99 -9.43 -4.61
N ARG A 105 -9.15 -9.68 -4.00
CA ARG A 105 -10.47 -9.34 -4.55
C ARG A 105 -11.31 -8.58 -3.53
N ASN A 106 -11.98 -7.52 -3.96
CA ASN A 106 -12.96 -6.77 -3.17
C ASN A 106 -14.28 -6.69 -3.93
N GLU A 107 -15.39 -7.15 -3.36
CA GLU A 107 -16.70 -7.20 -4.04
C GLU A 107 -17.60 -5.99 -3.74
N ASN A 108 -17.13 -5.08 -2.88
CA ASN A 108 -17.84 -3.86 -2.53
C ASN A 108 -16.86 -2.69 -2.56
N ILE A 109 -16.45 -2.32 -3.78
CA ILE A 109 -15.41 -1.33 -3.98
C ILE A 109 -15.98 0.08 -4.21
N THR A 110 -15.35 1.06 -3.57
CA THR A 110 -15.38 2.47 -3.99
C THR A 110 -14.00 2.84 -4.51
N VAL A 111 -13.95 3.52 -5.65
CA VAL A 111 -12.70 4.02 -6.23
C VAL A 111 -12.69 5.53 -6.11
N TYR A 112 -11.54 6.08 -5.75
CA TYR A 112 -11.31 7.51 -5.61
C TYR A 112 -10.22 7.94 -6.59
N ASP A 113 -10.44 9.08 -7.22
CA ASP A 113 -9.36 9.85 -7.82
C ASP A 113 -8.75 10.72 -6.71
N ALA A 114 -7.45 10.58 -6.48
CA ALA A 114 -6.72 11.16 -5.37
C ALA A 114 -5.51 11.99 -5.83
N GLU A 115 -5.72 12.88 -6.79
CA GLU A 115 -4.75 13.91 -7.13
C GLU A 115 -4.26 14.71 -5.89
N ASP A 116 -3.12 15.41 -6.02
CA ASP A 116 -2.41 16.02 -4.89
C ASP A 116 -3.24 17.00 -4.03
N ARG A 117 -4.34 17.54 -4.58
CA ARG A 117 -5.17 18.57 -3.91
C ARG A 117 -6.58 18.11 -3.57
N ASP A 118 -7.21 17.35 -4.46
CA ASP A 118 -8.59 16.91 -4.31
C ASP A 118 -8.68 15.39 -4.20
N ILE A 119 -9.67 14.90 -3.47
CA ILE A 119 -10.05 13.50 -3.48
C ILE A 119 -11.53 13.43 -3.78
N LYS A 120 -11.90 12.70 -4.84
CA LYS A 120 -13.29 12.58 -5.28
C LYS A 120 -13.61 11.11 -5.55
N PRO A 121 -14.77 10.60 -5.08
CA PRO A 121 -15.22 9.28 -5.48
C PRO A 121 -15.52 9.29 -6.98
N ILE A 122 -15.12 8.21 -7.66
CA ILE A 122 -15.39 8.00 -9.07
C ILE A 122 -16.77 7.38 -9.19
N ASP A 123 -17.61 7.96 -10.05
CA ASP A 123 -18.91 7.38 -10.40
C ASP A 123 -18.73 6.15 -11.29
N LEU A 124 -18.60 4.99 -10.65
CA LEU A 124 -18.51 3.70 -11.33
C LEU A 124 -19.80 3.35 -12.09
N LYS A 125 -20.95 3.91 -11.76
CA LYS A 125 -22.16 3.65 -12.56
C LYS A 125 -22.06 4.37 -13.91
N GLY A 126 -21.70 5.65 -13.86
CA GLY A 126 -21.51 6.47 -15.06
C GLY A 126 -20.40 5.98 -15.98
N LEU A 127 -19.30 5.44 -15.41
CA LEU A 127 -18.16 4.98 -16.21
C LEU A 127 -18.37 3.63 -16.93
N THR A 128 -19.29 2.83 -16.43
CA THR A 128 -19.28 1.40 -16.72
C THR A 128 -20.60 0.87 -17.25
N GLU A 129 -21.63 1.72 -17.18
CA GLU A 129 -23.02 1.41 -17.52
C GLU A 129 -23.56 0.18 -16.78
N SER A 130 -22.80 -0.32 -15.80
CA SER A 130 -23.07 -1.55 -15.06
C SER A 130 -23.66 -1.20 -13.70
N SER A 131 -24.62 -2.02 -13.26
CA SER A 131 -25.18 -1.90 -11.91
C SER A 131 -24.29 -2.64 -10.89
N PRO A 132 -24.24 -2.19 -9.62
CA PRO A 132 -23.53 -2.89 -8.55
C PRO A 132 -23.98 -4.36 -8.40
N PRO A 133 -23.16 -5.26 -7.81
CA PRO A 133 -21.92 -4.96 -7.11
C PRO A 133 -20.72 -4.75 -8.04
N TYR A 134 -19.86 -3.79 -7.70
CA TYR A 134 -18.58 -3.61 -8.35
C TYR A 134 -17.53 -4.44 -7.62
N VAL A 135 -16.85 -5.31 -8.37
CA VAL A 135 -15.70 -6.08 -7.88
C VAL A 135 -14.41 -5.30 -8.17
N ALA A 136 -13.30 -5.54 -7.50
CA ALA A 136 -11.98 -5.10 -7.94
C ALA A 136 -10.97 -6.17 -7.61
N GLU A 137 -10.06 -6.44 -8.54
CA GLU A 137 -8.97 -7.39 -8.36
C GLU A 137 -7.61 -6.69 -8.45
N PHE A 138 -6.76 -7.00 -7.49
CA PHE A 138 -5.36 -6.61 -7.45
C PHE A 138 -4.51 -7.86 -7.58
N GLY A 139 -3.77 -7.98 -8.68
CA GLY A 139 -2.84 -9.07 -8.94
C GLY A 139 -1.40 -8.58 -8.92
N THR A 140 -0.48 -9.34 -8.34
CA THR A 140 0.96 -9.08 -8.46
C THR A 140 1.78 -10.36 -8.32
N TRP A 141 2.90 -10.43 -9.04
CA TRP A 141 3.91 -11.46 -8.86
C TRP A 141 4.88 -11.03 -7.76
N LEU A 142 4.86 -11.70 -6.61
CA LEU A 142 5.65 -11.32 -5.43
C LEU A 142 7.15 -11.32 -5.70
N GLU A 143 7.61 -12.15 -6.64
CA GLU A 143 9.00 -12.19 -7.10
C GLU A 143 9.47 -10.85 -7.68
N THR A 144 8.56 -10.10 -8.33
CA THR A 144 8.86 -8.83 -9.00
C THR A 144 8.71 -7.61 -8.08
N VAL A 145 8.24 -7.82 -6.84
CA VAL A 145 8.07 -6.76 -5.85
C VAL A 145 9.39 -6.49 -5.13
N SER A 146 9.84 -5.23 -5.12
CA SER A 146 11.06 -4.85 -4.43
C SER A 146 10.92 -5.01 -2.91
N HIS A 147 11.74 -5.87 -2.31
CA HIS A 147 11.82 -6.00 -0.85
C HIS A 147 12.70 -4.91 -0.19
N ASN A 148 13.44 -4.13 -0.98
CA ASN A 148 14.35 -3.07 -0.50
C ASN A 148 13.80 -1.65 -0.75
N GLY A 149 12.78 -1.51 -1.62
CA GLY A 149 12.06 -0.27 -1.84
C GLY A 149 11.07 0.06 -0.70
N GLY A 150 10.91 1.35 -0.41
CA GLY A 150 10.01 1.89 0.63
C GLY A 150 10.53 1.67 2.05
N LYS A 151 10.88 2.74 2.77
CA LYS A 151 11.33 2.66 4.18
C LYS A 151 10.15 2.90 5.11
N ALA A 152 9.77 1.86 5.88
CA ALA A 152 8.78 1.89 6.98
C ALA A 152 7.38 2.44 6.63
N PRO A 153 6.32 2.10 7.39
CA PRO A 153 5.10 2.87 7.33
C PRO A 153 5.38 4.33 7.70
N PHE A 154 4.89 5.28 6.90
CA PHE A 154 5.01 6.70 7.22
C PHE A 154 3.64 7.37 7.24
N LEU A 155 3.54 8.48 7.97
CA LEU A 155 2.33 9.28 8.03
C LEU A 155 2.17 10.04 6.70
N GLN A 156 1.19 9.63 5.91
CA GLN A 156 0.81 10.14 4.58
C GLN A 156 0.45 11.62 4.61
N SER A 157 -0.51 11.96 5.46
CA SER A 157 -1.18 13.26 5.46
C SER A 157 -1.73 13.55 6.83
N LYS A 158 -1.67 14.83 7.21
CA LYS A 158 -2.33 15.36 8.40
C LYS A 158 -3.73 15.92 8.07
N ASN A 159 -4.13 15.94 6.80
CA ASN A 159 -5.47 16.36 6.39
C ASN A 159 -6.46 15.21 6.70
N PRO A 160 -7.45 15.41 7.60
CA PRO A 160 -8.38 14.35 8.00
C PRO A 160 -9.19 13.78 6.83
N ALA A 161 -9.65 14.63 5.90
CA ALA A 161 -10.42 14.18 4.75
C ALA A 161 -9.59 13.31 3.80
N ARG A 162 -8.30 13.62 3.64
CA ARG A 162 -7.39 12.76 2.87
C ARG A 162 -7.02 11.49 3.63
N ALA A 163 -6.81 11.59 4.94
CA ALA A 163 -6.47 10.43 5.77
C ALA A 163 -7.59 9.38 5.75
N ASP A 164 -8.85 9.80 5.76
CA ASP A 164 -10.01 8.91 5.71
C ASP A 164 -10.03 8.05 4.43
N VAL A 165 -9.76 8.67 3.28
CA VAL A 165 -9.75 7.96 1.99
C VAL A 165 -8.47 7.20 1.74
N LEU A 166 -7.31 7.76 2.10
CA LEU A 166 -6.00 7.21 1.73
C LEU A 166 -5.40 6.26 2.77
N GLY A 167 -5.92 6.29 3.98
CA GLY A 167 -5.25 5.78 5.17
C GLY A 167 -4.14 6.75 5.61
N PRO A 168 -4.13 7.22 6.87
CA PRO A 168 -3.06 8.06 7.41
C PRO A 168 -1.70 7.37 7.38
N TRP A 169 -1.63 6.05 7.47
CA TRP A 169 -0.37 5.30 7.44
C TRP A 169 -0.19 4.59 6.10
N GLU A 170 0.89 4.92 5.40
CA GLU A 170 1.18 4.42 4.06
C GLU A 170 2.42 3.53 4.01
N LEU A 171 2.34 2.50 3.17
CA LEU A 171 3.45 1.72 2.65
C LEU A 171 3.46 1.75 1.13
N LYS A 172 4.66 1.87 0.55
CA LYS A 172 4.88 1.85 -0.90
C LYS A 172 5.79 0.68 -1.27
N PHE A 173 5.39 -0.09 -2.27
CA PHE A 173 6.18 -1.15 -2.86
C PHE A 173 6.33 -0.91 -4.34
N GLN A 174 7.58 -0.97 -4.82
CA GLN A 174 7.82 -1.00 -6.26
C GLN A 174 7.53 -2.42 -6.76
N SER A 175 6.71 -2.56 -7.79
CA SER A 175 6.36 -3.85 -8.37
C SER A 175 6.43 -3.73 -9.88
N ARG A 176 7.16 -4.66 -10.54
CA ARG A 176 7.07 -4.84 -12.00
C ARG A 176 5.94 -5.83 -12.32
N GLY A 177 4.76 -5.57 -11.78
CA GLY A 177 3.60 -6.46 -11.83
C GLY A 177 2.54 -5.99 -12.81
N PHE A 178 1.87 -6.94 -13.45
CA PHE A 178 0.68 -6.71 -14.26
C PHE A 178 -0.53 -6.51 -13.36
N PHE A 179 -1.31 -5.45 -13.63
CA PHE A 179 -2.60 -5.24 -12.99
C PHE A 179 -3.67 -5.96 -13.80
N VAL A 180 -4.16 -7.09 -13.29
CA VAL A 180 -5.38 -7.71 -13.82
C VAL A 180 -6.55 -6.84 -13.39
N ARG A 181 -6.89 -5.86 -14.22
CA ARG A 181 -8.10 -5.04 -14.09
C ARG A 181 -9.33 -5.92 -14.32
N SER A 182 -9.75 -6.67 -13.31
CA SER A 182 -11.03 -7.36 -13.33
C SER A 182 -11.88 -6.87 -12.16
N ILE A 183 -12.49 -5.70 -12.35
CA ILE A 183 -13.85 -5.54 -11.83
C ILE A 183 -14.70 -6.43 -12.75
N PHE A 184 -15.31 -7.50 -12.24
CA PHE A 184 -16.20 -8.30 -13.06
C PHE A 184 -17.29 -7.39 -13.66
N GLY A 185 -17.30 -7.27 -14.99
CA GLY A 185 -18.19 -6.40 -15.77
C GLY A 185 -17.64 -5.02 -16.13
N VAL A 186 -16.53 -4.59 -15.53
CA VAL A 186 -15.95 -3.26 -15.76
C VAL A 186 -14.44 -3.36 -15.98
N LYS A 187 -14.00 -3.27 -17.22
CA LYS A 187 -12.67 -2.68 -17.43
C LYS A 187 -12.81 -1.24 -16.95
N ILE A 188 -12.12 -0.82 -15.87
CA ILE A 188 -11.97 0.63 -15.59
C ILE A 188 -11.44 1.16 -16.91
N PRO A 189 -12.23 1.90 -17.70
CA PRO A 189 -11.76 2.36 -18.98
C PRO A 189 -10.56 3.22 -18.61
N ALA A 190 -9.38 2.87 -19.09
CA ALA A 190 -8.48 3.95 -19.39
C ALA A 190 -9.29 4.84 -20.35
N LEU A 191 -9.73 6.00 -19.85
CA LEU A 191 -9.89 7.23 -20.61
C LEU A 191 -10.04 6.98 -22.12
N LYS A 192 -11.24 6.61 -22.58
CA LYS A 192 -11.62 6.34 -23.99
C LYS A 192 -10.77 5.31 -24.77
N GLN A 193 -11.47 4.51 -25.58
CA GLN A 193 -10.85 3.61 -26.56
C GLN A 193 -10.03 4.39 -27.59
N GLY A 194 -8.75 4.00 -27.74
CA GLY A 194 -7.84 4.50 -28.77
C GLY A 194 -6.38 4.67 -28.34
N PHE A 195 -6.09 4.71 -27.02
CA PHE A 195 -4.78 5.18 -26.55
C PHE A 195 -3.78 4.12 -26.08
N PHE A 196 -4.18 2.87 -25.88
CA PHE A 196 -3.30 1.90 -25.23
C PHE A 196 -3.24 0.61 -26.02
N GLY A 197 -2.05 0.35 -26.58
CA GLY A 197 -1.66 -0.94 -27.11
C GLY A 197 -1.80 -2.03 -26.05
N LYS A 198 -1.87 -3.27 -26.52
CA LYS A 198 -1.93 -4.47 -25.69
C LYS A 198 -0.86 -4.38 -24.60
N ASP A 199 -1.21 -4.73 -23.37
CA ASP A 199 -0.27 -4.91 -22.26
C ASP A 199 0.24 -3.60 -21.66
N PHE A 200 -0.57 -2.97 -20.81
CA PHE A 200 -0.12 -1.83 -20.02
C PHE A 200 1.08 -2.21 -19.15
N GLU A 201 2.22 -1.60 -19.47
CA GLU A 201 3.39 -1.52 -18.61
C GLU A 201 3.11 -0.69 -17.36
N THR A 202 3.35 -1.35 -16.22
CA THR A 202 3.90 -0.83 -14.95
C THR A 202 3.24 0.40 -14.32
N SER A 203 2.44 0.17 -13.26
CA SER A 203 2.56 1.08 -12.11
C SER A 203 3.93 0.82 -11.49
N ASP A 204 4.80 1.83 -11.41
CA ASP A 204 6.09 1.68 -10.74
C ASP A 204 5.95 1.49 -9.23
N THR A 205 4.79 1.83 -8.65
CA THR A 205 4.58 1.81 -7.19
C THR A 205 3.14 1.53 -6.82
N VAL A 206 2.94 0.47 -6.04
CA VAL A 206 1.70 0.15 -5.34
C VAL A 206 1.77 0.71 -3.92
N ARG A 207 0.67 1.31 -3.49
CA ARG A 207 0.45 1.77 -2.12
C ARG A 207 -0.47 0.82 -1.37
N PHE A 208 -0.19 0.64 -0.09
CA PHE A 208 -1.14 0.16 0.91
C PHE A 208 -1.33 1.20 2.02
N GLY A 209 -2.57 1.62 2.24
CA GLY A 209 -2.96 2.58 3.26
C GLY A 209 -3.76 1.93 4.40
N PHE A 210 -3.50 2.37 5.63
CA PHE A 210 -4.13 1.86 6.86
C PHE A 210 -4.52 2.99 7.80
N ASP A 211 -5.60 2.77 8.56
CA ASP A 211 -6.05 3.69 9.62
C ASP A 211 -5.14 3.70 10.84
N ASP A 212 -4.57 2.53 11.16
CA ASP A 212 -3.74 2.33 12.33
C ASP A 212 -2.28 2.04 11.95
N ARG A 213 -1.35 2.62 12.71
CA ARG A 213 0.09 2.42 12.53
C ARG A 213 0.47 0.96 12.75
N ALA A 214 -0.06 0.33 13.80
CA ALA A 214 0.32 -1.03 14.13
C ALA A 214 -0.20 -2.02 13.07
N ALA A 215 -1.35 -1.76 12.46
CA ALA A 215 -1.83 -2.50 11.29
C ALA A 215 -0.87 -2.38 10.10
N ALA A 216 -0.41 -1.18 9.78
CA ALA A 216 0.58 -0.97 8.72
C ALA A 216 1.90 -1.70 9.04
N GLU A 217 2.39 -1.63 10.29
CA GLU A 217 3.62 -2.33 10.70
C GLU A 217 3.47 -3.86 10.61
N ARG A 218 2.35 -4.43 11.05
CA ARG A 218 2.03 -5.87 10.92
C ARG A 218 1.99 -6.29 9.46
N PHE A 219 1.32 -5.52 8.61
CA PHE A 219 1.28 -5.77 7.16
C PHE A 219 2.68 -5.71 6.55
N ASN A 220 3.45 -4.66 6.82
CA ASN A 220 4.79 -4.49 6.28
C ASN A 220 5.71 -5.68 6.62
N SER A 221 5.68 -6.14 7.88
CA SER A 221 6.51 -7.26 8.33
C SER A 221 6.11 -8.57 7.64
N GLY A 222 4.81 -8.92 7.63
CA GLY A 222 4.33 -10.13 6.96
C GLY A 222 4.53 -10.09 5.44
N PHE A 223 4.20 -8.98 4.80
CA PHE A 223 4.27 -8.84 3.34
C PHE A 223 5.72 -8.86 2.83
N ARG A 224 6.66 -8.20 3.50
CA ARG A 224 8.09 -8.29 3.13
C ARG A 224 8.64 -9.70 3.29
N ARG A 225 8.18 -10.42 4.30
CA ARG A 225 8.57 -11.81 4.52
C ARG A 225 8.08 -12.70 3.39
N LEU A 226 6.82 -12.52 2.99
CA LEU A 226 6.22 -13.19 1.83
C LEU A 226 7.02 -12.92 0.55
N ILE A 227 7.34 -11.66 0.25
CA ILE A 227 8.19 -11.28 -0.91
C ILE A 227 9.54 -12.00 -0.86
N LYS A 228 10.21 -12.01 0.30
CA LYS A 228 11.53 -12.67 0.47
C LYS A 228 11.48 -14.18 0.24
N LEU A 229 10.38 -14.84 0.58
CA LEU A 229 10.22 -16.29 0.36
C LEU A 229 9.99 -16.61 -1.13
N CYS A 230 9.29 -15.73 -1.83
CA CYS A 230 9.03 -15.89 -3.26
C CYS A 230 10.22 -15.51 -4.14
N GLN A 231 11.06 -14.57 -3.71
CA GLN A 231 12.19 -14.17 -4.53
C GLN A 231 13.25 -15.28 -4.61
N PRO A 232 13.78 -15.54 -5.82
CA PRO A 232 14.89 -16.47 -5.97
C PRO A 232 16.03 -15.98 -5.07
N ARG A 233 16.51 -16.87 -4.19
CA ARG A 233 17.73 -16.60 -3.41
C ARG A 233 18.79 -16.22 -4.43
N SER A 234 19.24 -14.96 -4.41
CA SER A 234 20.31 -14.48 -5.26
C SER A 234 21.47 -15.48 -5.19
N THR A 235 21.56 -16.36 -6.18
CA THR A 235 22.80 -17.02 -6.52
C THR A 235 23.61 -15.88 -7.11
N LYS A 236 24.43 -15.23 -6.26
CA LYS A 236 25.47 -14.36 -6.77
C LYS A 236 26.16 -15.14 -7.90
N PRO A 237 26.22 -14.61 -9.13
CA PRO A 237 27.08 -15.23 -10.13
C PRO A 237 28.48 -15.24 -9.52
N ARG A 238 29.01 -16.44 -9.25
CA ARG A 238 30.45 -16.61 -9.04
C ARG A 238 31.06 -16.31 -10.40
N TRP A 239 31.40 -15.06 -10.64
CA TRP A 239 32.38 -14.72 -11.65
C TRP A 239 33.68 -15.41 -11.22
N LYS A 240 34.00 -16.51 -11.91
CA LYS A 240 35.34 -17.07 -11.95
C LYS A 240 36.08 -16.41 -13.10
#